data_AF-A0A4R6QVR5-F1
#
_entry.id   AF-A0A4R6QVR5-F1
#
_cell.length_a   1.000
_cell.length_b   1.000
_cell.length_c   1.000
_cell.angle_alpha   90.00
_cell.angle_beta   90.00
_cell.angle_gamma   90.00
#
_symmetry.space_group_name_H-M   'P 1'
#
loop_
_entity.id
_entity.type
_entity.pdbx_description
1 polymer ?
#
loop_
_entity_poly.entity_id
_entity_poly.type
_entity_poly.pdbx_seq_one_letter_code
_entity_poly.pdbx_strand_id
1 'polypeptide(L)' 'MGTLKLCICLPFAALSGGLLLLVADAVGRTVIAPAVVPVGIVVAFIGGPVFIYLILTRRNTLK' A
#
# COMPACT_ATOMS: atom_id res chain seq x y z
N MET A 1 -20.18 13.36 16.79
CA MET A 1 -18.77 12.91 16.98
C MET A 1 -18.32 11.93 15.88
N GLY A 2 -18.71 12.11 14.61
CA GLY A 2 -18.48 11.13 13.52
C GLY A 2 -17.67 11.65 12.33
N THR A 3 -17.66 12.96 12.10
CA THR A 3 -17.00 13.61 10.93
C THR A 3 -15.56 14.06 11.21
N LEU A 4 -15.22 14.38 12.46
CA LEU A 4 -13.87 14.83 12.83
C LEU A 4 -12.79 13.74 12.62
N LYS A 5 -13.17 12.46 12.72
CA LYS A 5 -12.26 11.33 12.52
C LYS A 5 -11.83 11.21 11.05
N LEU A 6 -12.72 11.50 10.09
CA LEU A 6 -12.42 11.41 8.66
C LEU A 6 -11.38 12.45 8.21
N CYS A 7 -11.46 13.68 8.73
CA CYS A 7 -10.52 14.76 8.38
C CYS A 7 -9.08 14.48 8.77
N ILE A 8 -8.83 13.68 9.82
CA ILE A 8 -7.47 13.26 10.21
C ILE A 8 -7.02 12.03 9.43
N CYS A 9 -7.93 11.08 9.13
CA CYS A 9 -7.57 9.86 8.41
C CYS A 9 -7.19 10.14 6.95
N LEU A 10 -7.87 11.09 6.29
CA LEU A 10 -7.63 11.47 4.89
C LEU A 10 -6.18 11.94 4.60
N PRO A 11 -5.63 12.94 5.31
CA PRO A 11 -4.26 13.41 5.05
C PRO A 11 -3.23 12.34 5.40
N PHE A 12 -3.47 11.56 6.45
CA PHE A 12 -2.55 10.48 6.85
C PHE A 12 -2.57 9.33 5.83
N ALA A 13 -3.74 8.97 5.30
CA ALA A 13 -3.87 7.97 4.24
C ALA A 13 -3.26 8.46 2.92
N ALA A 14 -3.45 9.74 2.57
CA ALA A 14 -2.84 10.35 1.39
C ALA A 14 -1.30 10.39 1.49
N LEU A 15 -0.75 10.74 2.65
CA LEU A 15 0.69 10.77 2.90
C LEU A 15 1.31 9.36 2.86
N SER A 16 0.72 8.41 3.58
CA SER A 16 1.23 7.04 3.62
C SER A 16 1.10 6.32 2.27
N GLY A 17 -0.02 6.49 1.56
CA GLY A 17 -0.21 5.97 0.20
C GLY A 17 0.72 6.63 -0.82
N GLY A 18 0.86 7.96 -0.76
CA GLY A 18 1.75 8.72 -1.65
C GLY A 18 3.22 8.34 -1.47
N LEU A 19 3.68 8.17 -0.23
CA LEU A 19 5.05 7.76 0.07
C LEU A 19 5.34 6.33 -0.43
N LEU A 20 4.40 5.40 -0.21
CA LEU A 20 4.50 4.02 -0.73
C LEU A 20 4.65 4.00 -2.26
N LEU A 21 3.87 4.83 -2.95
CA LEU A 21 3.83 4.89 -4.41
C LEU A 21 5.11 5.52 -4.97
N LEU A 22 5.65 6.55 -4.31
CA LEU A 22 6.95 7.16 -4.66
C LEU A 22 8.10 6.16 -4.56
N VAL A 23 8.14 5.39 -3.47
CA VAL A 23 9.15 4.34 -3.28
C VAL A 23 9.00 3.24 -4.33
N ALA A 24 7.76 2.83 -4.63
CA ALA A 24 7.49 1.84 -5.66
C ALA A 24 7.91 2.31 -7.08
N ASP A 25 7.69 3.58 -7.44
CA ASP A 25 8.12 4.15 -8.72
C ASP A 25 9.65 4.21 -8.82
N ALA A 26 10.33 4.63 -7.74
CA ALA A 26 11.79 4.66 -7.68
C ALA A 26 12.42 3.26 -7.81
N VAL A 27 11.82 2.24 -7.19
CA VAL A 27 12.25 0.85 -7.34
C VAL A 27 11.95 0.32 -8.74
N GLY A 28 10.78 0.62 -9.30
CA GLY A 28 10.42 0.22 -10.67
C GLY A 28 11.38 0.78 -11.73
N ARG A 29 11.87 2.01 -11.55
CA ARG A 29 12.85 2.64 -12.44
C ARG A 29 14.29 2.14 -12.25
N THR A 30 14.65 1.64 -11.07
CA THR A 30 16.04 1.22 -10.76
C THR A 30 16.30 -0.26 -11.07
N VAL A 31 15.28 -1.12 -11.00
CA VAL A 31 15.47 -2.57 -11.18
C VAL A 31 15.63 -2.97 -12.65
N ILE A 32 15.04 -2.25 -13.61
CA ILE A 32 15.12 -2.60 -15.03
C ILE A 32 15.27 -1.36 -15.92
N ALA A 33 16.48 -0.82 -16.05
CA ALA A 33 16.81 -0.01 -17.23
C ALA A 33 17.06 -1.00 -18.41
N PRO A 34 16.32 -1.00 -19.54
CA PRO A 34 15.45 0.04 -20.13
C PRO A 34 13.96 -0.37 -20.28
N ALA A 35 13.46 -1.30 -19.46
CA ALA A 35 12.07 -1.75 -19.55
C ALA A 35 11.21 -1.01 -18.51
N VAL A 36 10.16 -0.32 -18.97
CA VAL A 36 9.24 0.39 -18.09
C VAL A 36 8.41 -0.63 -17.30
N VAL A 37 8.83 -0.95 -16.08
CA VAL A 37 8.05 -1.81 -15.18
C VAL A 37 6.87 -1.02 -14.65
N PRO A 38 5.62 -1.50 -14.82
CA PRO A 38 4.46 -0.84 -14.24
C PRO A 38 4.58 -0.80 -12.71
N VAL A 39 4.47 0.40 -12.13
CA VAL A 39 4.49 0.61 -10.67
C VAL A 39 3.47 -0.27 -9.94
N GLY A 40 2.34 -0.57 -10.59
CA GLY A 40 1.30 -1.46 -10.07
C GLY A 40 1.80 -2.87 -9.77
N ILE A 41 2.74 -3.42 -10.54
CA ILE A 41 3.32 -4.75 -10.28
C ILE A 41 4.16 -4.70 -9.00
N VAL A 42 5.00 -3.67 -8.86
CA VAL A 42 5.85 -3.46 -7.68
C VAL A 42 5.00 -3.28 -6.41
N VAL A 43 3.92 -2.49 -6.49
CA VAL A 43 2.98 -2.32 -5.38
C VAL A 43 2.22 -3.61 -5.07
N ALA A 44 1.84 -4.40 -6.08
CA ALA A 44 1.12 -5.66 -5.89
C ALA A 44 1.96 -6.71 -5.16
N PHE A 45 3.29 -6.72 -5.34
CA PHE A 45 4.20 -7.58 -4.56
C PHE A 45 4.19 -7.27 -3.06
N ILE A 46 3.87 -6.04 -2.67
CA ILE A 46 3.70 -5.64 -1.27
C ILE A 46 2.25 -5.87 -0.82
N GLY A 47 1.28 -5.48 -1.66
CA GLY A 47 -0.15 -5.60 -1.36
C GLY A 47 -0.63 -7.05 -1.20
N GLY A 48 -0.14 -7.97 -2.04
CA GLY A 48 -0.49 -9.39 -1.99
C GLY A 48 -0.20 -10.05 -0.63
N PRO A 49 1.05 -10.05 -0.14
CA PRO A 49 1.38 -10.62 1.16
C PRO A 49 0.70 -9.88 2.33
N VAL A 50 0.55 -8.55 2.26
CA VAL A 50 -0.19 -7.79 3.27
C VAL A 50 -1.66 -8.22 3.32
N PHE A 51 -2.29 -8.43 2.16
CA PHE A 51 -3.67 -8.87 2.07
C PHE A 51 -3.87 -10.27 2.65
N ILE A 52 -2.97 -11.20 2.32
CA ILE A 52 -2.96 -12.56 2.90
C ILE A 52 -2.77 -12.49 4.42
N TYR A 53 -1.82 -11.68 4.90
CA TYR A 53 -1.57 -11.48 6.33
C TYR A 53 -2.82 -10.95 7.07
N LEU A 54 -3.54 -10.01 6.48
CA LEU A 54 -4.78 -9.47 7.04
C LEU A 54 -5.88 -10.54 7.13
N ILE A 55 -6.05 -11.36 6.09
CA ILE A 55 -7.01 -12.47 6.08
C ILE A 55 -6.69 -13.47 7.19
N LEU A 56 -5.43 -13.85 7.33
CA LEU A 56 -4.99 -14.82 8.34
C LEU A 56 -5.13 -14.27 9.77
N THR A 57 -4.84 -12.98 9.97
CA THR A 57 -4.94 -12.32 11.28
C THR A 57 -6.38 -12.19 11.75
N ARG A 58 -7.32 -11.87 10.84
CA ARG A 58 -8.75 -11.70 11.18
C ARG A 58 -9.48 -13.00 11.52
N ARG A 59 -8.93 -14.17 11.18
CA ARG A 59 -9.50 -15.47 11.58
C ARG A 59 -9.52 -15.71 13.09
N ASN A 60 -8.76 -14.96 13.89
CA ASN A 60 -8.73 -15.09 15.35
C ASN A 60 -9.84 -14.32 16.09
N THR A 61 -10.62 -13.47 15.40
CA THR A 61 -11.75 -12.74 16.02
C THR A 61 -13.08 -13.50 15.92
N LEU A 62 -13.09 -14.67 15.26
CA LEU A 62 -14.26 -15.58 15.19
C LEU A 62 -14.02 -16.84 16.03
N LYS A 63 -13.56 -16.66 17.26
CA LYS A 63 -13.67 -17.63 18.34
C LYS A 63 -14.21 -16.94 19.58
#